data_AF-A0A1L8R917-F1
#
_entry.id   AF-A0A1L8R917-F1
#
_cell.length_a   1.000
_cell.length_b   1.000
_cell.length_c   1.000
_cell.angle_alpha   90.00
_cell.angle_beta   90.00
_cell.angle_gamma   90.00
#
_symmetry.space_group_name_H-M   'P 1'
#
loop_
_entity.id
_entity.type
_entity.pdbx_description
1 polymer ?
#
loop_
_entity_poly.entity_id
_entity_poly.type
_entity_poly.pdbx_seq_one_letter_code
_entity_poly.pdbx_strand_id
1 'polypeptide(L)' 'MKKSDGTYLFPTILLGLLIGLICDNVLAGIFLGIVASIFIDIVINFYRQKN' A
#
# COMPACT_ATOMS: atom_id res chain seq x y z
N MET A 1 17.30 -9.41 8.15
CA MET A 1 16.17 -8.64 7.59
C MET A 1 15.03 -9.61 7.33
N LYS A 2 13.95 -9.61 8.11
CA LYS A 2 12.74 -10.37 7.76
C LYS A 2 12.06 -9.62 6.61
N LYS A 3 12.00 -10.24 5.44
CA LYS A 3 11.29 -9.74 4.26
C LYS A 3 9.85 -9.39 4.66
N SER A 4 9.36 -8.23 4.26
CA SER A 4 7.92 -7.97 4.34
C SER A 4 7.27 -8.85 3.28
N ASP A 5 6.36 -9.73 3.68
CA ASP A 5 5.73 -10.73 2.80
C ASP A 5 4.59 -10.13 1.97
N GLY A 6 4.59 -8.81 1.72
CA GLY A 6 3.53 -8.13 0.99
C GLY A 6 2.18 -8.17 1.71
N THR A 7 2.17 -8.31 3.04
CA THR A 7 0.96 -8.41 3.86
C THR A 7 0.00 -7.23 3.65
N TYR A 8 0.54 -6.05 3.34
CA TYR A 8 -0.23 -4.83 3.17
C TYR A 8 -0.68 -4.57 1.73
N LEU A 9 -0.25 -5.39 0.77
CA LEU A 9 -0.53 -5.18 -0.66
C LEU A 9 -2.01 -5.35 -1.00
N PHE A 10 -2.62 -6.43 -0.50
CA PHE A 10 -4.04 -6.68 -0.72
C PHE A 10 -4.94 -5.58 -0.12
N PRO A 11 -4.83 -5.20 1.16
CA PRO A 11 -5.69 -4.17 1.74
C PRO A 11 -5.49 -2.77 1.14
N THR A 12 -4.25 -2.37 0.78
CA THR A 12 -4.04 -1.05 0.18
C THR A 12 -4.52 -0.98 -1.27
N ILE A 13 -4.39 -2.05 -2.05
CA ILE A 13 -4.96 -2.12 -3.41
C ILE A 13 -6.48 -2.06 -3.34
N LEU A 14 -7.10 -2.78 -2.39
CA LEU A 14 -8.56 -2.74 -2.20
C LEU A 14 -9.05 -1.33 -1.86
N LEU A 15 -8.34 -0.65 -0.95
CA LEU A 15 -8.61 0.74 -0.57
C LEU A 15 -8.41 1.69 -1.75
N GLY A 16 -7.32 1.53 -2.49
CA GLY A 16 -7.01 2.32 -3.68
C GLY A 16 -8.09 2.17 -4.75
N LEU A 17 -8.57 0.95 -4.97
CA LEU A 17 -9.65 0.67 -5.91
C LEU A 17 -10.97 1.33 -5.47
N LEU A 18 -11.30 1.30 -4.18
CA LEU A 18 -12.47 1.98 -3.63
C LEU A 18 -12.40 3.50 -3.86
N ILE A 19 -11.24 4.11 -3.58
CA ILE A 19 -11.00 5.55 -3.81
C ILE A 19 -11.09 5.88 -5.30
N GLY A 20 -10.49 5.05 -6.16
CA GLY A 20 -10.55 5.22 -7.60
C GLY A 20 -11.97 5.15 -8.15
N LEU A 21 -12.82 4.31 -7.55
CA LEU A 21 -14.23 4.19 -7.93
C LEU A 21 -15.04 5.42 -7.50
N ILE A 22 -14.75 6.00 -6.34
CA ILE A 22 -15.38 7.24 -5.85
C ILE A 22 -14.96 8.45 -6.69
N CYS A 23 -13.71 8.47 -7.18
CA CYS A 23 -13.17 9.57 -7.98
C CYS A 23 -13.38 9.42 -9.49
N ASP A 24 -14.19 8.45 -9.94
CA ASP A 24 -14.36 8.09 -11.37
C ASP A 24 -13.04 7.86 -12.12
N ASN A 25 -12.00 7.45 -11.38
CA ASN A 25 -10.67 7.22 -11.90
C ASN A 25 -10.01 6.01 -11.24
N VAL A 26 -10.49 4.83 -11.65
CA VAL A 26 -10.06 3.53 -11.13
C VAL A 26 -8.55 3.31 -11.31
N LEU A 27 -7.99 3.77 -12.43
CA LEU A 27 -6.56 3.61 -12.73
C LEU A 27 -5.68 4.38 -11.73
N ALA A 28 -6.06 5.62 -11.42
CA ALA A 28 -5.37 6.43 -10.41
C ALA A 28 -5.51 5.82 -9.00
N GLY A 29 -6.68 5.27 -8.68
CA GLY A 29 -6.91 4.59 -7.40
C GLY A 29 -6.05 3.35 -7.21
N ILE A 30 -5.95 2.48 -8.23
CA ILE A 30 -5.08 1.29 -8.20
C ILE A 30 -3.61 1.71 -8.04
N PHE A 31 -3.17 2.73 -8.79
CA PHE A 31 -1.82 3.27 -8.69
C PHE A 31 -1.51 3.75 -7.26
N LEU A 32 -2.42 4.53 -6.65
CA LEU A 32 -2.30 4.97 -5.27
C LEU A 32 -2.24 3.80 -4.28
N GLY A 33 -3.04 2.76 -4.47
CA GLY A 33 -3.04 1.56 -3.62
C GLY A 33 -1.71 0.79 -3.65
N ILE A 34 -1.06 0.70 -4.81
CA ILE A 34 0.26 0.08 -4.95
C ILE A 34 1.33 0.94 -4.27
N VAL A 35 1.33 2.24 -4.51
CA VAL A 35 2.28 3.18 -3.88
C VAL A 35 2.15 3.14 -2.36
N ALA A 36 0.91 3.13 -1.84
CA ALA A 36 0.63 3.02 -0.41
C ALA A 36 1.16 1.70 0.17
N SER A 37 1.01 0.56 -0.54
CA SER A 37 1.56 -0.73 -0.10
C SER A 37 3.06 -0.65 0.14
N ILE A 38 3.79 -0.12 -0.85
CA ILE A 38 5.26 -0.03 -0.80
C ILE A 38 5.68 0.92 0.32
N PHE A 39 4.98 2.05 0.48
CA PHE A 39 5.28 3.02 1.52
C PHE A 39 5.10 2.43 2.92
N ILE A 40 4.00 1.69 3.15
CA ILE A 40 3.76 1.01 4.43
C ILE A 40 4.86 -0.02 4.72
N ASP A 41 5.28 -0.81 3.73
CA ASP A 41 6.37 -1.76 3.89
C ASP A 41 7.69 -1.07 4.28
N ILE A 42 8.02 0.06 3.64
CA ILE A 42 9.22 0.84 3.98
C ILE A 42 9.13 1.38 5.41
N VAL A 43 7.99 1.98 5.79
CA VAL A 43 7.79 2.58 7.12
C VAL A 43 7.87 1.51 8.23
N ILE A 44 7.25 0.35 8.02
CA ILE A 44 7.29 -0.75 9.00
C ILE A 44 8.70 -1.29 9.15
N ASN A 45 9.43 -1.48 8.04
CA ASN A 45 10.81 -1.92 8.09
C ASN A 45 11.72 -0.91 8.79
N PHE A 46 11.53 0.38 8.52
CA PHE A 46 12.27 1.45 9.20
C PHE A 46 11.97 1.48 10.70
N TYR A 47 10.70 1.35 11.09
CA TYR A 47 10.31 1.32 12.51
C TYR A 47 10.86 0.08 13.23
N ARG A 48 10.87 -1.09 12.58
CA ARG A 48 11.49 -2.33 13.10
C ARG A 48 13.01 -2.29 13.18
N GLN A 49 13.66 -1.42 12.42
CA GLN A 49 15.12 -1.26 12.48
C GLN A 49 15.53 -0.29 13.59
N LYS A 50 14.64 0.63 13.96
CA LYS A 50 14.86 1.63 15.01
C LYS A 50 14.61 1.07 16.42
N ASN A 51 13.67 0.14 16.57
CA ASN A 51 13.41 -0.63 17.80
C ASN A 51 14.18 -1.94 17.81
#